data_AF-A0A935R1D9-F1
#
_entry.id   AF-A0A935R1D9-F1
#
_cell.length_a   1.000
_cell.length_b   1.000
_cell.length_c   1.000
_cell.angle_alpha   90.00
_cell.angle_beta   90.00
_cell.angle_gamma   90.00
#
_symmetry.space_group_name_H-M   'P 1'
#
loop_
_entity.id
_entity.type
_entity.pdbx_description
1 polymer ?
#
loop_
_entity_poly.entity_id
_entity_poly.type
_entity_poly.pdbx_seq_one_letter_code
_entity_poly.pdbx_strand_id
1 'polypeptide(L)' 'MGDDGAVCGLVAGTYFHGLLDSGEVRTGLIAALRRRRGLDPAPPSAERDREAAFDTIADLIEQHLPLRGLL' A
#
# COMPACT_ATOMS: atom_id res chain seq x y z
N MET A 1 21.56 -16.02 -10.35
CA MET A 1 21.06 -14.74 -9.81
C MET A 1 19.62 -14.69 -10.24
N GLY A 2 18.68 -14.93 -9.32
CA GLY A 2 17.26 -15.06 -9.66
C GLY A 2 16.68 -13.68 -9.97
N ASP A 3 15.75 -13.62 -10.93
CA ASP A 3 15.04 -12.38 -11.19
C ASP A 3 14.14 -12.06 -9.99
N ASP A 4 14.38 -10.93 -9.31
CA ASP A 4 13.60 -10.47 -8.16
C ASP A 4 12.19 -9.94 -8.54
N GLY A 5 11.75 -10.22 -9.78
CA GLY A 5 10.46 -9.87 -10.34
C GLY A 5 10.26 -10.35 -11.77
N ALA A 6 9.09 -10.04 -12.35
CA ALA A 6 8.72 -10.41 -13.72
C ALA A 6 7.83 -9.34 -14.37
N VAL A 7 7.91 -9.19 -15.69
CA VAL A 7 7.03 -8.32 -16.50
C VAL A 7 6.45 -9.10 -17.67
N CYS A 8 5.13 -9.05 -17.85
CA CYS A 8 4.41 -9.63 -18.99
C CYS A 8 3.36 -8.63 -19.50
N GLY A 9 3.65 -7.98 -20.62
CA GLY A 9 2.73 -7.00 -21.23
C GLY A 9 2.44 -5.81 -20.31
N LEU A 10 1.23 -5.78 -19.73
CA LEU A 10 0.79 -4.74 -18.78
C LEU A 10 0.91 -5.16 -17.31
N VAL A 11 1.40 -6.38 -17.05
CA VAL A 11 1.54 -6.93 -15.71
C VAL A 11 3.01 -6.86 -15.29
N ALA A 12 3.26 -6.33 -14.10
CA ALA A 12 4.56 -6.36 -13.45
C ALA A 12 4.39 -6.94 -12.03
N GLY A 13 5.30 -7.81 -11.63
CA GLY A 13 5.34 -8.44 -10.31
C GLY A 13 6.75 -8.38 -9.74
N THR A 14 6.84 -8.30 -8.41
CA THR A 14 8.11 -8.37 -7.68
C THR A 14 7.95 -9.30 -6.49
N TYR A 15 9.02 -10.03 -6.17
CA TYR A 15 9.09 -10.80 -4.93
C TYR A 15 9.51 -9.93 -3.74
N PHE A 16 9.93 -8.68 -3.97
CA PHE A 16 10.34 -7.77 -2.91
C PHE A 16 9.12 -7.30 -2.12
N HIS A 17 8.94 -7.88 -0.93
CA HIS A 17 7.92 -7.45 0.01
C HIS A 17 8.09 -5.98 0.39
N GLY A 18 6.98 -5.25 0.48
CA GLY A 18 6.99 -3.84 0.86
C GLY A 18 7.29 -2.84 -0.27
N LEU A 19 7.80 -3.28 -1.44
CA LEU A 19 8.12 -2.35 -2.55
C LEU A 19 6.90 -1.54 -2.98
N LEU A 20 5.75 -2.22 -3.12
CA LEU A 20 4.49 -1.61 -3.55
C LEU A 20 3.69 -0.99 -2.40
N ASP A 21 4.05 -1.32 -1.15
CA ASP A 21 3.46 -0.70 0.03
C ASP A 21 4.02 0.71 0.26
N SER A 22 5.27 0.95 -0.14
CA SER A 22 5.89 2.29 -0.14
C SER A 22 5.01 3.31 -0.90
N GLY A 23 4.68 4.40 -0.20
CA GLY A 23 3.89 5.50 -0.77
C GLY A 23 4.56 6.13 -1.98
N GLU A 24 5.87 6.33 -1.92
CA GLU A 24 6.66 6.93 -3.00
C GLU A 24 6.67 6.06 -4.26
N VAL A 25 6.95 4.76 -4.11
CA VAL A 25 7.01 3.82 -5.24
C VAL A 25 5.63 3.70 -5.90
N ARG A 26 4.57 3.56 -5.10
CA ARG A 26 3.20 3.48 -5.59
C ARG A 26 2.79 4.76 -6.33
N THR A 27 3.12 5.93 -5.77
CA THR A 27 2.79 7.23 -6.39
C THR A 27 3.53 7.41 -7.71
N GLY A 28 4.82 7.06 -7.75
CA GLY A 28 5.63 7.09 -8.97
C GLY A 28 5.09 6.16 -10.06
N LEU A 29 4.70 4.94 -9.70
CA LEU A 29 4.11 3.97 -10.62
C LEU A 29 2.78 4.48 -11.19
N ILE A 30 1.87 4.98 -10.34
CA ILE A 30 0.58 5.53 -10.77
C ILE A 30 0.79 6.73 -11.71
N ALA A 31 1.71 7.64 -11.38
CA ALA A 31 2.01 8.80 -12.22
C ALA A 31 2.51 8.38 -13.61
N ALA A 32 3.41 7.39 -13.68
CA ALA A 32 3.91 6.85 -14.94
C ALA A 32 2.79 6.21 -15.78
N LEU A 33 1.88 5.46 -15.16
CA LEU A 33 0.74 4.84 -15.83
C LEU A 33 -0.27 5.88 -16.35
N ARG A 34 -0.53 6.93 -15.57
CA ARG A 34 -1.43 8.03 -15.97
C ARG A 34 -0.87 8.80 -17.16
N ARG A 35 0.42 9.13 -17.15
CA ARG A 35 1.11 9.76 -18.30
C ARG A 35 0.99 8.91 -19.56
N ARG A 36 1.19 7.59 -19.44
CA ARG A 36 1.04 6.67 -20.58
C ARG A 36 -0.39 6.63 -21.15
N ARG A 37 -1.40 6.95 -20.32
CA ARG A 37 -2.81 7.00 -20.71
C ARG A 37 -3.29 8.41 -21.12
N GLY A 38 -2.43 9.43 -21.08
CA GLY A 38 -2.81 10.82 -21.35
C GLY A 38 -3.72 11.42 -20.27
N LEU A 39 -3.65 10.91 -19.05
CA LEU A 39 -4.42 11.43 -17.91
C LEU A 39 -3.59 12.45 -17.12
N ASP A 40 -4.27 13.45 -16.57
CA ASP A 40 -3.67 14.45 -15.67
C ASP A 40 -2.95 13.79 -14.48
N PRO A 41 -1.91 14.40 -13.89
CA PRO A 41 -1.29 13.86 -12.69
C PRO A 41 -2.33 13.69 -11.57
N ALA A 42 -2.30 12.55 -10.88
CA ALA A 42 -3.14 12.36 -9.71
C ALA A 42 -2.65 13.30 -8.59
N PRO A 43 -3.54 13.83 -7.75
CA PRO A 43 -3.11 14.50 -6.53
C PRO A 43 -2.28 13.51 -5.71
N PRO A 44 -1.25 13.98 -4.98
CA PRO A 44 -0.49 13.12 -4.10
C PRO A 44 -1.46 12.43 -3.14
N SER A 45 -1.39 11.10 -3.05
CA SER A 45 -2.20 10.38 -2.07
C SER A 45 -1.71 10.82 -0.70
N ALA A 46 -2.62 11.26 0.18
CA ALA A 46 -2.28 11.39 1.59
C ALA A 46 -1.72 10.04 2.05
N GLU A 47 -0.47 10.02 2.50
CA GLU A 47 0.08 8.85 3.16
C GLU A 47 -0.78 8.61 4.39
N ARG A 48 -1.60 7.56 4.32
CA ARG A 48 -2.35 7.12 5.47
C ARG A 48 -1.36 6.34 6.31
N ASP A 49 -1.11 6.84 7.51
CA ASP A 49 -0.38 6.10 8.51
C ASP A 49 -1.17 4.86 8.86
N ARG A 50 -0.68 3.73 8.36
CA ARG A 50 -1.32 2.43 8.52
C ARG A 50 -1.27 1.98 9.97
N GLU A 51 -0.22 2.38 10.69
CA GLU A 51 -0.07 2.08 12.12
C GLU A 51 -1.11 2.85 12.92
N ALA A 52 -1.25 4.16 12.71
CA ALA A 52 -2.27 4.97 13.38
C ALA A 52 -3.71 4.46 13.10
N ALA A 53 -3.96 3.93 11.91
CA ALA A 53 -5.24 3.30 11.58
C ALA A 53 -5.44 1.97 12.35
N PHE A 54 -4.38 1.18 12.54
CA PHE A 54 -4.43 -0.03 13.36
C PHE A 54 -4.62 0.30 14.84
N ASP A 55 -3.92 1.30 15.36
CA ASP A 55 -4.09 1.78 16.74
C ASP A 55 -5.53 2.21 16.98
N THR A 56 -6.10 3.00 16.06
CA THR A 56 -7.52 3.41 16.14
C THR A 56 -8.46 2.20 16.21
N ILE A 57 -8.19 1.16 15.41
CA ILE A 57 -8.99 -0.06 15.43
C ILE A 57 -8.79 -0.84 16.73
N ALA A 58 -7.56 -0.93 17.23
CA ALA A 58 -7.23 -1.60 18.49
C ALA A 58 -7.95 -0.93 19.67
N ASP A 59 -7.91 0.40 19.74
CA ASP A 59 -8.61 1.20 20.75
C ASP A 59 -10.12 0.95 20.74
N LEU A 60 -10.73 0.91 19.54
CA LEU A 60 -12.15 0.63 19.39
C LEU A 60 -12.50 -0.79 19.84
N ILE A 61 -11.65 -1.77 19.54
CA ILE A 61 -11.85 -3.16 19.97
C ILE A 61 -11.76 -3.25 21.50
N GLU A 62 -10.77 -2.60 22.13
CA GLU A 62 -10.64 -2.61 23.60
C GLU A 62 -11.85 -1.99 24.30
N GLN A 63 -12.40 -0.91 23.73
CA GLN A 63 -13.56 -0.21 24.28
C GLN A 63 -14.86 -1.01 24.15
N HIS A 64 -15.01 -1.79 23.09
CA HIS A 64 -16.29 -2.41 22.73
C HIS A 64 -16.32 -3.94 22.86
N LEU A 65 -15.17 -4.59 23.02
CA LEU A 65 -15.07 -6.04 23.15
C LEU A 65 -14.34 -6.42 24.45
N PRO A 66 -14.94 -7.26 25.32
CA PRO A 66 -14.27 -7.73 26.53
C PRO A 66 -13.18 -8.74 26.16
N LEU A 67 -11.96 -8.25 25.88
CA LEU A 67 -10.80 -9.05 25.49
C LEU A 67 -10.21 -9.89 26.64
N ARG A 68 -10.70 -9.72 27.88
CA ARG A 68 -10.16 -10.35 29.11
C ARG A 68 -10.19 -11.89 29.11
N GLY A 69 -10.86 -12.54 28.15
CA GLY A 69 -10.92 -13.99 28.01
C GLY A 69 -10.10 -14.56 26.85
N LEU A 70 -9.39 -13.73 26.07
CA LEU A 70 -8.70 -14.13 24.84
C LEU A 70 -7.16 -14.05 24.93
N LEU A 71 -6.62 -13.50 26.02
CA LEU A 71 -5.19 -13.34 26.29
C LEU A 71 -4.77 -14.19 27.51
#